data_AF-A0A963ZCV9-F1
#
_entry.id   AF-A0A963ZCV9-F1
#
_cell.length_a   1.000
_cell.length_b   1.000
_cell.length_c   1.000
_cell.angle_alpha   90.00
_cell.angle_beta   90.00
_cell.angle_gamma   90.00
#
_symmetry.space_group_name_H-M   'P 1'
#
loop_
_entity.id
_entity.type
_entity.pdbx_description
1 polymer ?
#
loop_
_entity_poly.entity_id
_entity_poly.type
_entity_poly.pdbx_seq_one_letter_code
_entity_poly.pdbx_strand_id
1 'polypeptide(L)'
;MNRKFQIVLIIAIIGFLFYLDFLRDYVFKNLDWRMDFQYHMEQGGSPDKYVDGTDSWMKSVLGEASSNTIYLLKYMASGIFIVIYTFISHLIMRLAYPDQNTFPFTFLLYGLGTLSMLLVFGFYFFEWSIQTKAKFYLTSMEIGHFLESSLPTLLMLLGFKIYLSSQEVKPNE
;
A
#
# COMPACT_ATOMS: atom_id res chain seq x y z
N MET A 1 -4.15 19.78 -23.33
CA MET A 1 -4.49 20.32 -21.98
C MET A 1 -3.64 21.55 -21.73
N ASN A 2 -4.16 22.59 -21.07
CA ASN A 2 -3.36 23.77 -20.73
C ASN A 2 -2.24 23.37 -19.75
N ARG A 3 -0.98 23.72 -20.05
CA ARG A 3 0.19 23.36 -19.24
C ARG A 3 0.06 23.81 -17.78
N LYS A 4 -0.53 24.98 -17.52
CA LYS A 4 -0.77 25.47 -16.15
C LYS A 4 -1.79 24.58 -15.43
N PHE A 5 -2.88 24.24 -16.10
CA PHE A 5 -3.91 23.36 -15.54
C PHE A 5 -3.37 21.95 -15.26
N GLN A 6 -2.56 21.41 -16.17
CA GLN A 6 -1.88 20.12 -15.99
C GLN A 6 -0.99 20.09 -14.75
N ILE A 7 -0.18 21.11 -14.53
CA ILE A 7 0.69 21.21 -13.35
C ILE A 7 -0.14 21.29 -12.07
N VAL A 8 -1.18 22.14 -12.05
CA VAL A 8 -2.08 22.25 -10.89
C VAL A 8 -2.75 20.90 -10.59
N LEU A 9 -3.21 20.19 -11.62
CA LEU A 9 -3.81 18.87 -11.49
C LEU A 9 -2.82 17.84 -10.92
N ILE A 10 -1.58 17.80 -11.43
CA ILE A 10 -0.54 16.90 -10.91
C ILE A 10 -0.26 17.20 -9.43
N ILE A 11 -0.12 18.48 -9.05
CA ILE A 11 0.10 18.88 -7.65
C ILE A 11 -1.06 18.43 -6.77
N ALA A 12 -2.30 18.63 -7.21
CA ALA A 12 -3.49 18.20 -6.48
C ALA A 12 -3.53 16.67 -6.29
N ILE A 13 -3.22 15.90 -7.34
CA ILE A 13 -3.22 14.43 -7.26
C ILE A 13 -2.06 13.92 -6.37
N ILE A 14 -0.88 14.56 -6.41
CA ILE A 14 0.22 14.25 -5.49
C ILE A 14 -0.17 14.58 -4.04
N GLY A 15 -0.83 15.72 -3.80
CA GLY A 15 -1.36 16.06 -2.48
C GLY A 15 -2.37 15.02 -1.98
N PHE A 16 -3.25 14.55 -2.88
CA PHE A 16 -4.19 13.46 -2.57
C PHE A 16 -3.47 12.14 -2.29
N LEU A 17 -2.40 11.82 -3.01
CA LEU A 17 -1.57 10.64 -2.77
C LEU A 17 -0.95 10.65 -1.36
N PHE A 18 -0.45 11.79 -0.89
CA PHE A 18 0.01 11.91 0.50
C PHE A 18 -1.14 11.79 1.50
N TYR A 19 -2.32 12.34 1.20
CA TYR A 19 -3.50 12.15 2.04
C TYR A 19 -3.87 10.66 2.18
N LEU A 20 -3.74 9.88 1.11
CA LEU A 20 -3.96 8.44 1.15
C LEU A 20 -2.99 7.73 2.10
N ASP A 21 -1.75 8.20 2.27
CA ASP A 21 -0.81 7.60 3.23
C ASP A 21 -1.39 7.69 4.66
N PHE A 22 -1.98 8.85 5.01
CA PHE A 22 -2.65 9.03 6.31
C PHE A 22 -3.90 8.17 6.44
N LEU A 23 -4.73 8.10 5.39
CA LEU A 23 -5.95 7.30 5.40
C LEU A 23 -5.62 5.81 5.57
N ARG A 24 -4.61 5.33 4.84
CA ARG A 24 -4.11 3.97 4.92
C ARG A 24 -3.59 3.68 6.32
N ASP A 25 -2.72 4.52 6.86
CA ASP A 25 -2.25 4.42 8.25
C ASP A 25 -3.41 4.35 9.27
N TYR A 26 -4.42 5.22 9.11
CA TYR A 26 -5.60 5.23 9.96
C TYR A 26 -6.36 3.89 9.91
N VAL A 27 -6.63 3.37 8.70
CA VAL A 27 -7.33 2.09 8.53
C VAL A 27 -6.54 0.94 9.18
N PHE A 28 -5.25 0.84 8.89
CA PHE A 28 -4.41 -0.27 9.37
C PHE A 28 -4.22 -0.24 10.89
N LYS A 29 -3.96 0.93 11.49
CA LYS A 29 -3.84 1.07 12.95
C LYS A 29 -5.12 0.66 13.67
N ASN A 30 -6.28 1.07 13.14
CA ASN A 30 -7.57 0.72 13.73
C ASN A 30 -7.89 -0.77 13.61
N LEU A 31 -7.55 -1.39 12.48
CA LEU A 31 -7.68 -2.84 12.31
C LEU A 31 -6.77 -3.60 13.27
N ASP A 32 -5.53 -3.14 13.46
CA ASP A 32 -4.58 -3.76 14.40
C ASP A 32 -5.04 -3.67 15.84
N TRP A 33 -5.49 -2.50 16.29
CA TRP A 33 -6.07 -2.34 17.63
C TRP A 33 -7.29 -3.22 17.84
N ARG A 34 -8.18 -3.29 16.84
CA ARG A 34 -9.39 -4.10 16.98
C ARG A 34 -9.07 -5.59 17.01
N MET A 35 -8.13 -6.02 16.16
CA MET A 35 -7.68 -7.40 16.09
C MET A 35 -7.05 -7.84 17.40
N ASP A 36 -6.16 -7.01 17.98
CA ASP A 36 -5.50 -7.29 19.25
C ASP A 36 -6.49 -7.34 20.42
N PHE A 37 -7.42 -6.39 20.48
CA PHE A 37 -8.48 -6.38 21.48
C PHE A 37 -9.35 -7.66 21.38
N GLN A 38 -9.82 -8.01 20.19
CA GLN A 38 -10.67 -9.19 20.00
C GLN A 38 -9.92 -10.49 20.29
N TYR A 39 -8.65 -10.59 19.91
CA TYR A 39 -7.83 -11.74 20.23
C TYR A 39 -7.78 -11.99 21.75
N HIS A 40 -7.54 -10.95 22.55
CA HIS A 40 -7.51 -11.09 24.01
C HIS A 40 -8.88 -11.39 24.62
N MET A 41 -9.96 -10.82 24.07
CA MET A 41 -11.33 -11.13 24.47
C MET A 41 -11.70 -12.60 24.18
N GLU A 42 -11.30 -13.13 23.02
CA GLU A 42 -11.50 -14.53 22.62
C GLU A 42 -10.75 -15.52 23.53
N GLN A 43 -9.62 -15.11 24.11
CA GLN A 43 -8.87 -15.91 25.10
C GLN A 43 -9.45 -15.82 26.53
N GLY A 44 -10.63 -15.24 26.71
CA GLY A 44 -11.29 -15.07 28.02
C GLY A 44 -10.83 -13.82 28.79
N GLY A 45 -10.22 -12.85 28.10
CA GLY A 45 -9.92 -11.54 28.66
C GLY A 45 -11.19 -10.76 29.06
N SER A 46 -11.02 -9.78 29.95
CA SER A 46 -12.09 -8.85 30.34
C SER A 46 -11.86 -7.48 29.68
N PRO A 47 -12.93 -6.76 29.27
CA PRO A 47 -12.83 -5.38 28.76
C PRO A 47 -12.24 -4.41 29.79
N ASP A 48 -12.26 -4.77 31.08
CA ASP A 48 -11.67 -3.96 32.15
C ASP A 48 -10.13 -4.01 32.20
N LYS A 49 -9.53 -5.02 31.54
CA LYS A 49 -8.07 -5.25 31.50
C LYS A 49 -7.43 -4.87 30.16
N TYR A 50 -8.21 -4.90 29.08
CA TYR A 50 -7.74 -4.61 27.72
C TYR A 50 -8.50 -3.42 27.17
N VAL A 51 -7.78 -2.34 26.88
CA VAL A 51 -8.39 -1.11 26.34
C VAL A 51 -8.43 -1.20 24.83
N ASP A 52 -9.63 -1.06 24.27
CA ASP A 52 -9.84 -0.96 22.83
C ASP A 52 -9.45 0.44 22.33
N GLY A 53 -8.30 0.53 21.66
CA GLY A 53 -7.79 1.77 21.06
C GLY A 53 -8.46 2.17 19.75
N THR A 54 -9.35 1.32 19.20
CA THR A 54 -10.01 1.57 17.92
C THR A 54 -10.95 2.77 18.00
N ASP A 55 -10.84 3.66 17.01
CA ASP A 55 -11.72 4.81 16.85
C ASP A 55 -13.20 4.39 16.80
N SER A 56 -14.07 5.25 17.33
CA SER A 56 -15.50 5.00 17.48
C SER A 56 -16.19 4.60 16.18
N TRP A 57 -15.83 5.21 15.05
CA TRP A 57 -16.39 4.88 13.75
C TRP A 57 -15.92 3.48 13.30
N MET A 58 -14.62 3.22 13.33
CA MET A 58 -14.06 1.91 12.98
C MET A 58 -14.62 0.79 13.86
N LYS A 59 -14.80 1.06 15.15
CA LYS A 59 -15.41 0.13 16.09
C LYS A 59 -16.86 -0.20 15.71
N SER A 60 -17.64 0.80 15.28
CA SER A 60 -19.02 0.59 14.81
C SER A 60 -19.09 -0.24 13.52
N VAL A 61 -18.13 -0.05 12.61
CA VAL A 61 -18.05 -0.79 11.34
C VAL A 61 -17.61 -2.24 11.56
N LEU A 62 -16.60 -2.46 12.41
CA LEU A 62 -16.05 -3.78 12.67
C LEU A 62 -16.92 -4.60 13.63
N GLY A 63 -17.69 -3.94 14.51
CA GLY A 63 -18.62 -4.59 15.42
C GLY A 63 -17.97 -5.72 16.21
N GLU A 64 -18.67 -6.85 16.33
CA GLU A 64 -18.20 -8.07 17.00
C GLU A 64 -17.41 -9.02 16.09
N ALA A 65 -16.84 -8.52 14.99
CA ALA A 65 -16.00 -9.35 14.12
C ALA A 65 -14.87 -10.01 14.92
N SER A 66 -14.65 -11.30 14.66
CA SER A 66 -13.57 -12.09 15.27
C SER A 66 -12.19 -11.57 14.86
N SER A 67 -11.17 -11.88 15.64
CA SER A 67 -9.77 -11.58 15.33
C SER A 67 -9.37 -12.05 13.93
N ASN A 68 -9.79 -13.26 13.54
CA ASN A 68 -9.55 -13.84 12.21
C ASN A 68 -10.28 -13.09 11.08
N THR A 69 -11.50 -12.61 11.33
CA THR A 69 -12.24 -11.81 10.34
C THR A 69 -11.56 -10.46 10.13
N ILE A 70 -11.11 -9.81 11.19
CA ILE A 70 -10.40 -8.52 11.11
C ILE A 70 -9.05 -8.69 10.39
N TYR A 71 -8.36 -9.80 10.66
CA TYR A 71 -7.14 -10.17 9.94
C TYR A 71 -7.38 -10.27 8.43
N LEU A 72 -8.45 -10.93 7.98
CA LEU A 72 -8.80 -11.01 6.56
C LEU A 72 -9.12 -9.64 5.97
N LEU A 73 -9.86 -8.80 6.70
CA LEU A 73 -10.17 -7.43 6.28
C LEU A 73 -8.91 -6.58 6.09
N LYS A 74 -7.88 -6.76 6.93
CA LYS A 74 -6.58 -6.10 6.77
C LYS A 74 -5.91 -6.46 5.45
N TYR A 75 -5.94 -7.73 5.07
CA TYR A 75 -5.42 -8.17 3.77
C TYR A 75 -6.22 -7.63 2.59
N MET A 76 -7.54 -7.61 2.69
CA MET A 76 -8.38 -7.01 1.67
C MET A 76 -8.12 -5.51 1.53
N ALA A 77 -7.96 -4.80 2.65
CA ALA A 77 -7.60 -3.38 2.65
C ALA A 77 -6.26 -3.15 1.94
N SER A 78 -5.23 -3.94 2.25
CA SER A 78 -3.94 -3.91 1.55
C SER A 78 -4.09 -4.07 0.03
N GLY A 79 -4.81 -5.10 -0.42
CA GLY A 79 -5.08 -5.30 -1.85
C GLY A 79 -5.79 -4.11 -2.51
N ILE A 80 -6.79 -3.53 -1.83
CA ILE A 80 -7.51 -2.33 -2.31
C ILE A 80 -6.56 -1.14 -2.42
N PHE A 81 -5.74 -0.88 -1.39
CA PHE A 81 -4.78 0.22 -1.42
C PHE A 81 -3.75 0.03 -2.54
N ILE A 82 -3.18 -1.17 -2.72
CA ILE A 82 -2.24 -1.43 -3.82
C ILE A 82 -2.86 -1.06 -5.17
N VAL A 83 -4.12 -1.44 -5.42
CA VAL A 83 -4.82 -1.10 -6.67
C VAL A 83 -5.01 0.42 -6.80
N ILE A 84 -5.44 1.10 -5.73
CA ILE A 84 -5.61 2.56 -5.70
C ILE A 84 -4.29 3.27 -5.99
N TYR A 85 -3.22 2.91 -5.29
CA TYR A 85 -1.88 3.50 -5.46
C TYR A 85 -1.33 3.24 -6.86
N THR A 86 -1.52 2.03 -7.40
CA THR A 86 -1.14 1.71 -8.80
C THR A 86 -1.85 2.61 -9.80
N PHE A 87 -3.16 2.79 -9.64
CA PHE A 87 -3.97 3.61 -10.54
C PHE A 87 -3.57 5.09 -10.48
N ILE A 88 -3.45 5.65 -9.27
CA ILE A 88 -3.07 7.05 -9.07
C ILE A 88 -1.66 7.31 -9.57
N SER A 89 -0.73 6.40 -9.28
CA SER A 89 0.62 6.41 -9.82
C SER A 89 0.62 6.47 -11.35
N HIS A 90 -0.13 5.59 -11.99
CA HIS A 90 -0.21 5.54 -13.44
C HIS A 90 -0.78 6.84 -14.01
N LEU A 91 -1.82 7.37 -13.38
CA LEU A 91 -2.44 8.64 -13.75
C LEU A 91 -1.45 9.80 -13.65
N ILE A 92 -0.70 9.91 -12.55
CA ILE A 92 0.35 10.93 -12.37
C ILE A 92 1.41 10.79 -13.47
N MET A 93 1.89 9.58 -13.73
CA MET A 93 2.88 9.32 -14.78
C MET A 93 2.38 9.73 -16.17
N ARG A 94 1.13 9.37 -16.50
CA ARG A 94 0.51 9.71 -17.79
C ARG A 94 0.28 11.21 -17.95
N LEU A 95 -0.04 11.90 -16.85
CA LEU A 95 -0.15 13.36 -16.84
C LEU A 95 1.22 14.04 -16.92
N ALA A 96 2.26 13.50 -16.28
CA ALA A 96 3.59 14.10 -16.33
C ALA A 96 4.27 13.92 -17.70
N TYR A 97 4.06 12.77 -18.35
CA TYR A 97 4.71 12.39 -19.61
C TYR A 97 3.67 11.91 -20.65
N PRO A 98 2.83 12.81 -21.19
CA PRO A 98 1.70 12.43 -22.05
C PRO A 98 2.11 11.79 -23.38
N ASP A 99 3.29 12.13 -23.89
CA ASP A 99 3.78 11.60 -25.18
C ASP A 99 4.55 10.28 -25.04
N GLN A 100 4.75 9.80 -23.80
CA GLN A 100 5.53 8.61 -23.51
C GLN A 100 4.63 7.45 -23.06
N ASN A 101 5.04 6.22 -23.41
CA ASN A 101 4.39 5.02 -22.88
C ASN A 101 4.91 4.71 -21.47
N THR A 102 4.21 5.21 -20.46
CA THR A 102 4.59 5.04 -19.05
C THR A 102 4.05 3.76 -18.41
N PHE A 103 3.15 3.04 -19.08
CA PHE A 103 2.52 1.83 -18.53
C PHE A 103 3.53 0.74 -18.14
N PRO A 104 4.56 0.40 -18.94
CA PRO A 104 5.55 -0.60 -18.56
C PRO A 104 6.26 -0.27 -17.25
N PHE A 105 6.54 1.01 -16.96
CA PHE A 105 7.18 1.41 -15.72
C PHE A 105 6.27 1.20 -14.50
N THR A 106 5.01 1.63 -14.61
CA THR A 106 4.04 1.42 -13.52
C THR A 106 3.76 -0.07 -13.31
N PHE A 107 3.58 -0.82 -14.40
CA PHE A 107 3.36 -2.27 -14.34
C PHE A 107 4.57 -3.00 -13.77
N LEU A 108 5.79 -2.62 -14.13
CA LEU A 108 6.99 -3.25 -13.59
C LEU A 108 7.10 -3.01 -12.09
N LEU A 109 6.92 -1.76 -11.61
CA LEU A 109 7.05 -1.47 -10.18
C LEU A 109 5.95 -2.15 -9.36
N TYR A 110 4.68 -1.94 -9.72
CA TYR A 110 3.56 -2.47 -8.94
C TYR A 110 3.32 -3.96 -9.19
N GLY A 111 3.51 -4.44 -10.41
CA GLY A 111 3.38 -5.85 -10.77
C GLY A 111 4.47 -6.70 -10.14
N LEU A 112 5.75 -6.33 -10.30
CA LEU A 112 6.85 -7.07 -9.65
C LEU A 112 6.79 -6.90 -8.14
N GLY A 113 6.49 -5.71 -7.63
CA GLY A 113 6.33 -5.49 -6.20
C GLY A 113 5.24 -6.37 -5.59
N THR A 114 4.06 -6.42 -6.20
CA THR A 114 2.95 -7.27 -5.74
C THR A 114 3.30 -8.75 -5.86
N LEU A 115 3.95 -9.16 -6.96
CA LEU A 115 4.42 -10.54 -7.11
C LEU A 115 5.44 -10.90 -6.02
N SER A 116 6.40 -10.03 -5.73
CA SER A 116 7.37 -10.22 -4.64
C SER A 116 6.67 -10.32 -3.29
N MET A 117 5.70 -9.45 -3.01
CA MET A 117 4.89 -9.51 -1.79
C MET A 117 4.20 -10.88 -1.65
N LEU A 118 3.55 -11.35 -2.71
CA LEU A 118 2.82 -12.63 -2.72
C LEU A 118 3.75 -13.83 -2.62
N LEU A 119 4.91 -13.82 -3.28
CA LEU A 119 5.91 -14.88 -3.17
C LEU A 119 6.47 -14.97 -1.75
N VAL A 120 6.82 -13.82 -1.17
CA VAL A 120 7.28 -13.73 0.23
C VAL A 120 6.19 -14.18 1.19
N PHE A 121 4.92 -13.87 0.92
CA PHE A 121 3.80 -14.38 1.70
C PHE A 121 3.59 -15.88 1.53
N GLY A 122 3.73 -16.43 0.32
CA GLY A 122 3.54 -17.85 0.04
C GLY A 122 4.44 -18.76 0.89
N PHE A 123 5.63 -18.27 1.21
CA PHE A 123 6.57 -18.91 2.12
C PHE A 123 6.03 -19.10 3.56
N TYR A 124 5.04 -18.31 4.00
CA TYR A 124 4.34 -18.50 5.28
C TYR A 124 3.71 -19.90 5.43
N PHE A 125 3.25 -20.49 4.33
CA PHE A 125 2.51 -21.76 4.33
C PHE A 125 3.41 -23.00 4.38
N PHE A 126 4.73 -22.86 4.31
CA PHE A 126 5.67 -23.98 4.39
C PHE A 126 5.81 -24.50 5.83
N GLU A 127 6.33 -25.71 5.99
CA GLU A 127 6.61 -26.34 7.29
C GLU A 127 7.87 -25.76 7.94
N TRP A 128 7.78 -24.52 8.41
CA TRP A 128 8.84 -23.84 9.14
C TRP A 128 8.46 -23.53 10.58
N SER A 129 9.46 -23.16 11.39
CA SER A 129 9.21 -22.67 12.74
C SER A 129 8.33 -21.41 12.74
N ILE A 130 7.55 -21.22 13.81
CA ILE A 130 6.63 -20.07 13.97
C ILE A 130 7.37 -18.74 13.81
N GLN A 131 8.60 -18.64 14.34
CA GLN A 131 9.43 -17.44 14.24
C GLN A 131 9.79 -17.12 12.78
N THR A 132 10.12 -18.14 11.99
CA THR A 132 10.43 -17.97 10.57
C THR A 132 9.18 -17.54 9.80
N LYS A 133 8.03 -18.19 10.04
CA LYS A 133 6.75 -17.77 9.44
C LYS A 133 6.40 -16.32 9.73
N ALA A 134 6.57 -15.88 10.98
CA ALA A 134 6.34 -14.49 11.37
C ALA A 134 7.25 -13.52 10.60
N LYS A 135 8.52 -13.86 10.37
CA LYS A 135 9.43 -13.03 9.56
C LYS A 135 8.97 -12.88 8.11
N PHE A 136 8.53 -13.97 7.47
CA PHE A 136 8.03 -13.92 6.10
C PHE A 136 6.72 -13.13 6.00
N TYR A 137 5.81 -13.31 6.96
CA TYR A 137 4.60 -12.49 7.09
C TYR A 137 4.95 -11.00 7.18
N LEU A 138 5.81 -10.60 8.13
CA LEU A 138 6.20 -9.21 8.32
C LEU A 138 6.90 -8.63 7.08
N THR A 139 7.80 -9.40 6.47
CA THR A 139 8.50 -8.97 5.25
C THR A 139 7.52 -8.74 4.11
N SER A 140 6.53 -9.60 3.93
CA SER A 140 5.48 -9.41 2.92
C SER A 140 4.68 -8.14 3.20
N MET A 141 4.26 -7.94 4.46
CA MET A 141 3.52 -6.75 4.87
C MET A 141 4.32 -5.44 4.65
N GLU A 142 5.63 -5.44 4.89
CA GLU A 142 6.50 -4.28 4.63
C GLU A 142 6.61 -3.98 3.13
N ILE A 143 6.66 -5.00 2.27
CA ILE A 143 6.62 -4.81 0.81
C ILE A 143 5.27 -4.20 0.39
N GLY A 144 4.16 -4.72 0.93
CA GLY A 144 2.82 -4.15 0.70
C GLY A 144 2.74 -2.69 1.14
N HIS A 145 3.17 -2.40 2.36
CA HIS A 145 3.22 -1.05 2.92
C HIS A 145 4.03 -0.08 2.06
N PHE A 146 5.17 -0.53 1.51
CA PHE A 146 5.94 0.26 0.56
C PHE A 146 5.13 0.59 -0.70
N LEU A 147 4.46 -0.40 -1.30
CA LEU A 147 3.63 -0.20 -2.52
C LEU A 147 2.40 0.68 -2.25
N GLU A 148 1.87 0.61 -1.03
CA GLU A 148 0.75 1.41 -0.51
C GLU A 148 1.22 2.73 0.10
N SER A 149 2.21 3.36 -0.52
CA SER A 149 2.71 4.66 -0.11
C SER A 149 2.95 5.58 -1.30
N SER A 150 3.07 6.87 -1.01
CA SER A 150 3.41 7.87 -2.01
C SER A 150 4.82 7.69 -2.60
N LEU A 151 5.73 7.04 -1.86
CA LEU A 151 7.14 6.92 -2.19
C LEU A 151 7.42 6.22 -3.54
N PRO A 152 6.87 5.03 -3.84
CA PRO A 152 6.96 4.39 -5.17
C PRO A 152 6.64 5.35 -6.32
N THR A 153 5.61 6.19 -6.16
CA THR A 153 5.19 7.14 -7.19
C THR A 153 6.25 8.20 -7.46
N LEU A 154 6.82 8.76 -6.39
CA LEU A 154 7.89 9.76 -6.48
C LEU A 154 9.16 9.15 -7.09
N LEU A 155 9.50 7.92 -6.70
CA LEU A 155 10.61 7.17 -7.27
C LEU A 155 10.41 6.91 -8.78
N MET A 156 9.20 6.59 -9.22
CA MET A 156 8.91 6.44 -10.65
C MET A 156 9.04 7.75 -11.42
N LEU A 157 8.51 8.85 -10.89
CA LEU A 157 8.62 10.17 -11.54
C LEU A 157 10.08 10.56 -11.77
N LEU A 158 10.93 10.35 -10.75
CA LEU A 158 12.37 10.61 -10.81
C LEU A 158 13.09 9.63 -11.72
N GLY A 159 12.86 8.33 -11.53
CA GLY A 159 13.50 7.27 -12.31
C GLY A 159 13.18 7.36 -13.80
N PHE A 160 11.94 7.69 -14.14
CA PHE A 160 11.53 7.88 -15.53
C PHE A 160 12.16 9.14 -16.15
N LYS A 161 12.30 10.23 -15.38
CA LYS A 161 13.02 11.42 -15.83
C LYS A 161 14.47 11.09 -16.17
N ILE A 162 15.16 10.36 -15.29
CA ILE A 162 16.54 9.92 -15.50
C ILE A 162 16.64 9.02 -16.74
N TYR A 163 15.69 8.09 -16.90
CA TYR A 163 15.61 7.23 -18.09
C TYR A 163 15.51 8.05 -19.37
N LEU A 164 14.60 9.03 -19.45
CA LEU A 164 14.46 9.89 -20.62
C LEU A 164 15.75 10.66 -20.92
N SER A 165 16.36 11.28 -19.89
CA SER A 165 17.64 11.98 -20.05
C SER A 165 18.77 11.07 -20.55
N SER A 166 18.76 9.78 -20.19
CA SER A 166 19.76 8.82 -20.69
C SER A 166 19.57 8.45 -22.16
N GLN A 167 18.32 8.51 -22.68
CA GLN A 167 18.04 8.26 -24.09
C GLN A 167 18.46 9.44 -24.97
N GLU A 168 18.29 10.68 -24.49
CA GLU A 168 18.72 11.89 -25.21
C GLU A 168 20.25 11.98 -25.36
N VAL A 169 21.00 11.33 -24.47
CA VAL A 169 22.48 11.32 -24.50
C VAL A 169 23.04 10.28 -25.46
N LYS A 170 22.26 9.28 -25.89
CA LYS A 170 22.69 8.36 -26.94
C LYS A 170 22.67 9.10 -28.28
N PRO A 171 23.82 9.39 -28.91
CA PRO A 171 23.82 10.00 -30.22
C PRO A 171 23.16 9.04 -31.20
N ASN A 172 22.34 9.55 -32.11
CA ASN A 172 21.72 8.80 -33.19
C ASN A 172 22.76 7.87 -33.84
N GLU A 173 22.64 6.56 -33.60
CA GLU A 173 23.34 5.53 -34.35
C GLU A 173 22.65 5.30 -35.70
#